data_AF-A0A8H4EKF1-F1
#
_entry.id   AF-A0A8H4EKF1-F1
#
_cell.length_a   1.000
_cell.length_b   1.000
_cell.length_c   1.000
_cell.angle_alpha   90.00
_cell.angle_beta   90.00
_cell.angle_gamma   90.00
#
_symmetry.space_group_name_H-M   'P 1'
#
loop_
_entity.id
_entity.type
_entity.pdbx_description
1 polymer ?
#
loop_
_entity_poly.entity_id
_entity_poly.type
_entity_poly.pdbx_seq_one_letter_code
_entity_poly.pdbx_strand_id
1 'polypeptide(L)'
;MYAEKTNGCHPAGAGCSKGNTGECGFGSIKIVKWSPGQLEIQVEVKGAAPQAFGHFSFADNQGHHARILQDPKFVSCQHCQHSNLSCQANPFTSTWSFDVSQTPQQGAWFDIWIAVYWFCTVTYSASTRCTSENIHYQDYVH
;
A
#
# COMPACT_ATOMS: atom_id res chain seq x y z
N MET A 1 28.30 7.75 0.55
CA MET A 1 27.20 6.88 0.10
C MET A 1 26.34 7.75 -0.81
N TYR A 2 26.45 7.55 -2.12
CA TYR A 2 25.75 8.36 -3.13
C TYR A 2 24.38 7.71 -3.34
N ALA A 3 23.32 8.30 -2.78
CA ALA A 3 21.97 7.90 -3.14
C ALA A 3 21.73 8.45 -4.56
N GLU A 4 21.71 7.58 -5.56
CA GLU A 4 21.16 7.94 -6.85
C GLU A 4 19.73 8.44 -6.61
N LYS A 5 19.55 9.75 -6.74
CA LYS A 5 18.23 10.31 -7.02
C LYS A 5 17.91 9.94 -8.45
N THR A 6 17.50 8.69 -8.67
CA THR A 6 16.60 8.39 -9.78
C THR A 6 15.47 9.42 -9.69
N ASN A 7 15.20 10.11 -10.79
CA ASN A 7 14.09 11.05 -10.88
C ASN A 7 12.77 10.27 -10.72
N GLY A 8 12.41 9.94 -9.47
CA GLY A 8 11.68 8.74 -9.16
C GLY A 8 10.17 8.92 -9.07
N CYS A 9 9.48 7.85 -9.43
CA CYS A 9 8.07 7.64 -9.21
C CYS A 9 7.82 7.37 -7.72
N HIS A 10 7.82 8.43 -6.91
CA HIS A 10 7.53 8.32 -5.49
C HIS A 10 6.10 8.84 -5.24
N PRO A 11 5.07 7.97 -5.23
CA PRO A 11 3.71 8.35 -4.83
C PRO A 11 3.73 9.02 -3.46
N ALA A 12 3.44 10.31 -3.45
CA ALA A 12 3.23 11.10 -2.26
C ALA A 12 1.78 11.55 -2.24
N GLY A 13 1.08 11.20 -1.17
CA GLY A 13 -0.35 11.42 -1.02
C GLY A 13 -0.68 12.79 -0.46
N ALA A 14 -1.61 13.52 -1.08
CA ALA A 14 -2.48 14.43 -0.36
C ALA A 14 -3.70 13.62 0.11
N GLY A 15 -4.04 13.70 1.40
CA GLY A 15 -5.19 12.97 1.95
C GLY A 15 -6.47 13.27 1.17
N CYS A 16 -7.33 12.25 1.05
CA CYS A 16 -8.64 12.39 0.42
C CYS A 16 -9.43 13.54 1.06
N SER A 17 -9.58 14.66 0.35
CA SER A 17 -10.27 15.85 0.85
C SER A 17 -11.74 15.79 0.42
N LYS A 18 -12.68 15.92 1.37
CA LYS A 18 -14.10 16.08 1.06
C LYS A 18 -14.28 17.36 0.23
N GLY A 19 -14.50 17.24 -1.09
CA GLY A 19 -14.97 18.35 -1.91
C GLY A 19 -14.29 18.61 -3.26
N ASN A 20 -13.25 17.89 -3.67
CA ASN A 20 -12.73 17.98 -5.05
C ASN A 20 -12.58 16.60 -5.69
N THR A 21 -13.39 16.39 -6.73
CA THR A 21 -13.35 15.36 -7.78
C THR A 21 -12.78 13.97 -7.42
N GLY A 22 -13.67 12.97 -7.30
CA GLY A 22 -13.30 11.55 -7.37
C GLY A 22 -12.90 10.96 -6.03
N GLU A 23 -13.90 10.74 -5.18
CA GLU A 23 -13.84 10.11 -3.87
C GLU A 23 -12.96 8.84 -3.88
N CYS A 24 -12.02 8.76 -2.94
CA CYS A 24 -11.15 7.60 -2.76
C CYS A 24 -11.98 6.31 -2.67
N GLY A 25 -11.51 5.27 -3.37
CA GLY A 25 -12.24 4.04 -3.54
C GLY A 25 -12.15 3.16 -2.31
N PHE A 26 -13.03 3.40 -1.32
CA PHE A 26 -13.26 2.64 -0.07
C PHE A 26 -12.49 1.33 0.00
N GLY A 27 -11.20 1.41 0.31
CA GLY A 27 -10.32 0.26 0.33
C GLY A 27 -10.61 -0.58 1.55
N SER A 28 -10.70 -1.89 1.38
CA SER A 28 -10.80 -2.83 2.50
C SER A 28 -9.79 -3.95 2.30
N ILE A 29 -9.00 -4.22 3.32
CA ILE A 29 -8.14 -5.40 3.34
C ILE A 29 -9.06 -6.63 3.50
N LYS A 30 -8.85 -7.63 2.64
CA LYS A 30 -9.65 -8.86 2.60
C LYS A 30 -8.88 -10.09 3.05
N ILE A 31 -7.64 -10.18 2.60
CA ILE A 31 -6.79 -11.33 2.87
C ILE A 31 -5.43 -10.80 3.32
N VAL A 32 -4.96 -11.36 4.42
CA VAL A 32 -3.64 -11.15 4.98
C VAL A 32 -3.02 -12.52 5.13
N LYS A 33 -1.87 -12.77 4.48
CA LYS A 33 -1.11 -14.00 4.69
C LYS A 33 0.29 -13.66 5.16
N TRP A 34 0.67 -14.28 6.27
CA TRP A 34 1.99 -14.19 6.83
C TRP A 34 2.86 -15.35 6.33
N SER A 35 4.09 -15.02 5.96
CA SER A 35 5.17 -15.97 5.70
C SER A 35 6.44 -15.41 6.34
N PRO A 36 7.47 -16.24 6.61
CA PRO A 36 8.70 -15.75 7.23
C PRO A 36 9.30 -14.57 6.45
N GLY A 37 9.27 -13.36 7.05
CA GLY A 37 9.76 -12.12 6.45
C GLY A 37 8.97 -11.61 5.24
N GLN A 38 7.76 -12.14 4.99
CA GLN A 38 6.90 -11.74 3.89
C GLN A 38 5.44 -11.63 4.31
N LEU A 39 4.77 -10.61 3.78
CA LEU A 39 3.37 -10.35 3.99
C LEU A 39 2.68 -10.16 2.64
N GLU A 40 1.68 -10.98 2.37
CA GLU A 40 0.77 -10.81 1.23
C GLU A 40 -0.52 -10.15 1.73
N ILE A 41 -0.90 -9.05 1.07
CA ILE A 41 -2.15 -8.34 1.34
C ILE A 41 -2.97 -8.27 0.07
N GLN A 42 -4.25 -8.56 0.21
CA GLN A 42 -5.26 -8.26 -0.81
C GLN A 42 -6.15 -7.12 -0.35
N VAL A 43 -6.22 -6.07 -1.17
CA VAL A 43 -7.11 -4.92 -0.95
C VAL A 43 -8.20 -4.93 -2.01
N GLU A 44 -9.44 -4.99 -1.57
CA GLU A 44 -10.60 -4.74 -2.42
C GLU A 44 -10.93 -3.25 -2.38
N VAL A 45 -11.14 -2.63 -3.54
CA VAL A 45 -11.62 -1.25 -3.63
C VAL A 45 -13.00 -1.21 -4.27
N LYS A 46 -13.87 -0.30 -3.81
CA LYS A 46 -15.11 0.03 -4.51
C LYS A 46 -14.91 1.36 -5.26
N GLY A 47 -14.92 1.30 -6.58
CA GLY A 47 -14.72 2.49 -7.42
C GLY A 47 -13.43 2.42 -8.24
N ALA A 48 -12.65 3.49 -8.24
CA ALA A 48 -11.44 3.58 -9.04
C ALA A 48 -10.37 2.58 -8.57
N ALA A 49 -9.73 1.90 -9.53
CA ALA A 49 -8.60 1.03 -9.24
C ALA A 49 -7.43 1.84 -8.66
N PRO A 50 -6.79 1.37 -7.58
CA PRO A 50 -5.61 2.01 -7.02
C PRO A 50 -4.44 1.87 -7.99
N GLN A 51 -3.57 2.88 -7.98
CA GLN A 51 -2.34 2.87 -8.75
C GLN A 51 -1.18 2.25 -7.97
N ALA A 52 -1.12 2.47 -6.66
CA ALA A 52 -0.07 1.93 -5.82
C ALA A 52 -0.53 1.71 -4.38
N PHE A 53 0.21 0.87 -3.67
CA PHE A 53 0.16 0.75 -2.22
C PHE A 53 1.50 1.13 -1.62
N GLY A 54 1.52 1.73 -0.42
CA GLY A 54 2.77 2.09 0.23
C GLY A 54 2.58 2.53 1.67
N HIS A 55 3.66 3.02 2.29
CA HIS A 55 3.71 3.41 3.71
C HIS A 55 2.98 2.42 4.60
N PHE A 56 3.48 1.19 4.57
CA PHE A 56 2.87 0.06 5.25
C PHE A 56 3.43 -0.06 6.67
N SER A 57 2.59 -0.39 7.64
CA SER A 57 3.02 -0.76 8.98
C SER A 57 2.15 -1.83 9.60
N PHE A 58 2.75 -2.67 10.44
CA PHE A 58 2.01 -3.55 11.33
C PHE A 58 2.58 -3.56 12.73
N ALA A 59 1.75 -3.94 13.68
CA ALA A 59 2.14 -4.30 15.03
C ALA A 59 1.26 -5.45 15.52
N ASP A 60 1.80 -6.31 16.38
CA ASP A 60 1.05 -7.34 17.07
C ASP A 60 1.13 -7.20 18.60
N ASN A 61 0.28 -7.95 19.29
CA ASN A 61 0.23 -7.96 20.75
C ASN A 61 1.38 -8.75 21.42
N GLN A 62 2.29 -9.34 20.65
CA GLN A 62 3.47 -10.07 21.11
C GLN A 62 4.76 -9.25 20.97
N GLY A 63 4.67 -8.02 20.45
CA GLY A 63 5.78 -7.08 20.32
C GLY A 63 6.44 -7.06 18.94
N HIS A 64 5.94 -7.85 17.98
CA HIS A 64 6.43 -7.79 16.60
C HIS A 64 5.82 -6.59 15.89
N HIS A 65 6.65 -5.87 15.13
CA HIS A 65 6.21 -4.73 14.35
C HIS A 65 7.15 -4.49 13.18
N ALA A 66 6.61 -3.93 12.10
CA ALA A 66 7.44 -3.38 11.04
C ALA A 66 6.82 -2.11 10.48
N ARG A 67 7.69 -1.23 9.98
CA ARG A 67 7.30 -0.05 9.24
C ARG A 67 8.08 0.01 7.94
N ILE A 68 7.37 -0.17 6.83
CA ILE A 68 7.92 -0.15 5.48
C ILE A 68 7.54 1.20 4.85
N LEU A 69 8.45 2.16 4.99
CA LEU A 69 8.35 3.49 4.38
C LEU A 69 9.05 3.59 3.02
N GLN A 70 9.40 2.45 2.43
CA GLN A 70 10.02 2.39 1.10
C GLN A 70 9.05 2.90 0.01
N ASP A 71 9.60 3.05 -1.19
CA ASP A 71 8.85 3.47 -2.37
C ASP A 71 7.56 2.66 -2.55
N PRO A 72 6.41 3.33 -2.67
CA PRO A 72 5.14 2.67 -2.91
C PRO A 72 5.21 1.73 -4.12
N LYS A 73 4.63 0.54 -3.97
CA LYS A 73 4.58 -0.48 -5.02
C LYS A 73 3.35 -0.26 -5.88
N PHE A 74 3.56 -0.07 -7.18
CA PHE A 74 2.47 -0.06 -8.13
C PHE A 74 1.79 -1.43 -8.19
N VAL A 75 0.46 -1.43 -8.33
CA VAL A 75 -0.35 -2.64 -8.44
C VAL A 75 -1.05 -2.70 -9.79
N SER A 76 -1.38 -3.91 -10.27
CA SER A 76 -2.24 -4.10 -11.46
C SER A 76 -1.80 -3.33 -12.71
N CYS A 77 -0.50 -3.45 -13.05
CA CYS A 77 0.20 -2.77 -14.15
C CYS A 77 -0.12 -1.27 -14.29
N GLN A 78 -0.39 -0.62 -13.16
CA GLN A 78 -0.41 0.82 -13.08
C GLN A 78 1.03 1.32 -13.02
N HIS A 79 1.31 2.44 -13.66
CA HIS A 79 2.59 3.13 -13.61
C HIS A 79 2.34 4.64 -13.63
N CYS A 80 3.33 5.44 -13.23
CA CYS A 80 3.18 6.91 -13.14
C CYS A 80 2.66 7.60 -14.40
N GLN A 81 3.03 7.08 -15.57
CA GLN A 81 2.75 7.71 -16.87
C GLN A 81 1.83 6.86 -17.74
N HIS A 82 1.56 5.62 -17.32
CA HIS A 82 0.79 4.65 -18.11
C HIS A 82 -0.04 3.78 -17.17
N SER A 83 -1.35 3.87 -17.32
CA SER A 83 -2.31 2.98 -16.70
C SER A 83 -2.85 2.05 -17.77
N ASN A 84 -2.57 0.74 -17.65
CA ASN A 84 -3.23 -0.24 -18.49
C ASN A 84 -4.42 -0.83 -17.73
N LEU A 85 -5.63 -0.50 -18.17
CA LEU A 85 -6.86 -1.00 -17.54
C LEU A 85 -7.07 -2.50 -17.80
N SER A 86 -6.42 -3.09 -18.80
CA SER A 86 -6.65 -4.48 -19.22
C SER A 86 -6.13 -5.54 -18.25
N CYS A 87 -5.31 -5.17 -17.27
CA CYS A 87 -4.79 -6.07 -16.23
C CYS A 87 -5.17 -5.64 -14.81
N GLN A 88 -6.17 -4.76 -14.68
CA GLN A 88 -6.72 -4.40 -13.38
C GLN A 88 -7.48 -5.58 -12.79
N ALA A 89 -7.06 -6.01 -11.59
CA ALA A 89 -7.65 -7.10 -10.86
C ALA A 89 -8.14 -6.58 -9.50
N ASN A 90 -9.40 -6.82 -9.18
CA ASN A 90 -10.00 -6.49 -7.89
C ASN A 90 -10.51 -7.80 -7.27
N PRO A 91 -9.96 -8.27 -6.14
CA PRO A 91 -9.03 -7.58 -5.25
C PRO A 91 -7.58 -7.48 -5.78
N PHE A 92 -6.89 -6.43 -5.34
CA PHE A 92 -5.52 -6.09 -5.71
C PHE A 92 -4.55 -6.72 -4.73
N THR A 93 -3.62 -7.55 -5.21
CA THR A 93 -2.65 -8.27 -4.38
C THR A 93 -1.29 -7.57 -4.39
N SER A 94 -0.65 -7.49 -3.22
CA SER A 94 0.73 -7.02 -3.09
C SER A 94 1.49 -7.81 -2.02
N THR A 95 2.79 -8.02 -2.24
CA THR A 95 3.68 -8.71 -1.31
C THR A 95 4.75 -7.76 -0.79
N TRP A 96 4.99 -7.79 0.52
CA TRP A 96 5.90 -6.90 1.23
C TRP A 96 6.90 -7.71 2.02
N SER A 97 8.18 -7.36 1.89
CA SER A 97 9.26 -8.01 2.63
C SER A 97 9.59 -7.19 3.87
N PHE A 98 9.83 -7.87 4.98
CA PHE A 98 10.22 -7.28 6.26
C PHE A 98 11.20 -8.21 7.00
N ASP A 99 11.72 -7.77 8.14
CA ASP A 99 12.61 -8.61 8.95
C ASP A 99 11.88 -9.87 9.43
N VAL A 100 12.41 -11.05 9.10
CA VAL A 100 11.84 -12.34 9.49
C VAL A 100 11.59 -12.47 10.99
N SER A 101 12.40 -11.81 11.83
CA SER A 101 12.23 -11.81 13.29
C SER A 101 10.93 -11.13 13.75
N GLN A 102 10.35 -10.29 12.91
CA GLN A 102 9.11 -9.57 13.17
C GLN A 102 7.88 -10.31 12.64
N THR A 103 8.02 -11.57 12.22
CA THR A 103 6.87 -12.32 11.68
C THR A 103 5.92 -12.64 12.84
N PRO A 104 4.65 -12.17 12.79
CA PRO A 104 3.68 -12.48 13.81
C PRO A 104 3.52 -13.99 13.98
N GLN A 105 3.51 -14.45 15.24
CA GLN A 105 3.36 -15.87 15.55
C GLN A 105 1.89 -16.25 15.60
N GLN A 106 1.61 -17.54 15.37
CA GLN A 106 0.26 -18.09 15.56
C GLN A 106 -0.25 -17.75 16.96
N GLY A 107 -1.47 -17.25 17.03
CA GLY A 107 -2.07 -16.82 18.29
C GLY A 107 -1.95 -15.32 18.62
N ALA A 108 -1.34 -14.53 17.76
CA ALA A 108 -1.24 -13.08 17.93
C ALA A 108 -2.46 -12.35 17.35
N TRP A 109 -2.89 -11.28 18.03
CA TRP A 109 -3.71 -10.24 17.41
C TRP A 109 -2.80 -9.23 16.76
N PHE A 110 -3.09 -8.86 15.51
CA PHE A 110 -2.28 -7.90 14.77
C PHE A 110 -3.13 -6.80 14.15
N ASP A 111 -2.51 -5.65 13.98
CA ASP A 111 -3.04 -4.49 13.28
C ASP A 111 -2.16 -4.15 12.08
N ILE A 112 -2.78 -3.84 10.95
CA ILE A 112 -2.14 -3.39 9.71
C ILE A 112 -2.68 -2.02 9.32
N TRP A 113 -1.78 -1.13 8.92
CA TRP A 113 -2.08 0.12 8.24
C TRP A 113 -1.37 0.15 6.89
N ILE A 114 -2.08 0.55 5.85
CA ILE A 114 -1.52 0.71 4.50
C ILE A 114 -2.10 1.97 3.85
N ALA A 115 -1.23 2.72 3.18
CA ALA A 115 -1.65 3.82 2.33
C ALA A 115 -1.95 3.30 0.93
N VAL A 116 -3.15 3.59 0.45
CA VAL A 116 -3.58 3.30 -0.92
C VAL A 116 -3.56 4.59 -1.72
N TYR A 117 -3.02 4.53 -2.94
CA TYR A 117 -2.82 5.69 -3.80
C TYR A 117 -3.65 5.63 -5.08
N TRP A 118 -4.30 6.74 -5.40
CA TRP A 118 -5.08 6.97 -6.62
C TRP A 118 -4.69 8.30 -7.29
N PHE A 119 -5.16 8.48 -8.52
CA PHE A 119 -5.05 9.72 -9.31
C PHE A 119 -3.66 10.34 -9.28
N CYS A 120 -2.64 9.49 -9.35
CA CYS A 120 -1.24 9.85 -9.35
C CYS A 120 -0.90 10.66 -10.62
N THR A 121 -0.38 11.87 -10.41
CA THR A 121 0.07 12.77 -11.47
C THR A 121 1.54 13.11 -11.30
N VAL A 122 2.30 13.06 -12.40
CA VAL A 122 3.72 13.42 -12.38
C VAL A 122 3.83 14.94 -12.25
N THR A 123 4.54 15.40 -11.22
CA THR A 123 4.87 16.83 -11.09
C THR A 123 6.27 17.10 -11.62
N TYR A 124 6.52 18.33 -12.09
CA TYR A 124 7.79 18.76 -12.69
C TYR A 124 9.02 18.60 -11.77
N SER A 125 8.83 18.25 -10.49
CA SER A 125 9.89 18.15 -9.46
C SER A 125 10.20 16.72 -8.98
N ALA A 126 10.04 15.71 -9.84
CA ALA A 126 10.44 14.32 -9.55
C ALA A 126 9.69 13.64 -8.38
N SER A 127 8.49 14.12 -8.04
CA SER A 127 7.56 13.43 -7.13
C SER A 127 6.21 13.23 -7.81
N THR A 128 5.62 12.06 -7.59
CA THR A 128 4.29 11.74 -8.12
C THR A 128 3.26 12.12 -7.08
N ARG A 129 2.48 13.16 -7.34
CA ARG A 129 1.42 13.57 -6.41
C ARG A 129 0.20 12.69 -6.65
N CYS A 130 -0.17 11.94 -5.62
CA CYS A 130 -1.33 11.08 -5.63
C CYS A 130 -2.35 11.57 -4.59
N THR A 131 -3.58 11.12 -4.72
CA THR A 131 -4.54 11.11 -3.62
C THR A 131 -4.32 9.84 -2.82
N SER A 132 -4.36 9.91 -1.49
CA SER A 132 -4.15 8.72 -0.65
C SER A 132 -5.16 8.55 0.46
N GLU A 133 -5.51 7.30 0.74
CA GLU A 133 -6.30 6.87 1.90
C GLU A 133 -5.49 5.88 2.72
N ASN A 134 -5.51 6.04 4.05
CA ASN A 134 -4.96 5.04 4.96
C ASN A 134 -6.08 4.13 5.40
N ILE A 135 -5.95 2.83 5.13
CA ILE A 135 -6.90 1.82 5.58
C ILE A 135 -6.27 1.01 6.72
N HIS A 136 -7.10 0.61 7.67
CA HIS A 136 -6.71 -0.17 8.84
C HIS A 136 -7.42 -1.53 8.80
N TYR A 137 -6.73 -2.56 9.28
CA TYR A 137 -7.24 -3.91 9.41
C TYR A 137 -6.69 -4.54 10.67
N GLN A 138 -7.54 -5.23 11.42
CA GLN A 138 -7.18 -5.98 12.60
C GLN A 138 -7.73 -7.39 12.47
N ASP A 139 -6.91 -8.38 12.82
CA ASP A 139 -7.29 -9.79 12.77
C ASP A 139 -6.38 -10.63 13.65
N TYR A 140 -6.60 -11.94 13.64
CA TYR A 140 -5.89 -12.93 14.42
C TYR A 140 -5.05 -13.84 13.52
N VAL A 141 -3.84 -14.16 13.94
CA VAL A 141 -3.00 -15.15 13.24
C VAL A 141 -3.49 -16.56 13.57
N HIS A 142 -4.21 -17.16 12.61
CA HIS A 142 -4.76 -18.52 12.70
C HIS A 142 -3.71 -19.62 12.66
#